data_AF-A0A9P0LQA6-F1
#
_entry.id   AF-A0A9P0LQA6-F1
#
_cell.length_a   1.000
_cell.length_b   1.000
_cell.length_c   1.000
_cell.angle_alpha   90.00
_cell.angle_beta   90.00
_cell.angle_gamma   90.00
#
_symmetry.space_group_name_H-M   'P 1'
#
loop_
_entity.id
_entity.type
_entity.pdbx_description
1 polymer ?
#
loop_
_entity_poly.entity_id
_entity_poly.type
_entity_poly.pdbx_seq_one_letter_code
_entity_poly.pdbx_strand_id
1 'polypeptide(L)'
;MINETLPDFFTTKGPIHTNVTPLKFGNSTYWMATITADAPASSQKPSLKPYEDNEEGLIDCEDVEDTYDILLTKSGKFMTSFYVPSSLLAYIIGPKGSKLKSLQRNTNTLIKVPRVNEKGDVKVTGDTERSVASARTQISLIVMQRKDKVPFSHFVSIPVNSEGIKAKFMEFKDDILRDPPRGVTESIFQTPNKLHLTICTLTLLDEEEITAAKKILQNCYNEVITKLLQKNKTYRIIVEGIEIMNDDPSEVNVLYGKVHMSNEADTLKLQEVADRIADYYYKSGLARRQYDKVKLHATLMNTTFRNVEEKQEKIDASDILQKYATYHFGSSPFENIHLSIRFTGRGDYYEPALVLDI
;
A
#
# COMPACT_ATOMS: atom_id res chain seq x y z
N MET A 1 11.91 44.00 14.06
CA MET A 1 12.25 43.00 15.10
C MET A 1 10.95 42.56 15.74
N ILE A 2 10.54 41.31 15.52
CA ILE A 2 9.46 40.66 16.27
C ILE A 2 10.02 39.27 16.62
N ASN A 3 10.04 38.94 17.90
CA ASN A 3 10.35 37.60 18.38
C ASN A 3 9.08 36.76 18.26
N GLU A 4 9.16 35.60 17.60
CA GLU A 4 8.19 34.53 17.80
C GLU A 4 8.93 33.29 18.27
N THR A 5 8.65 32.90 19.50
CA THR A 5 9.17 31.70 20.18
C THR A 5 8.50 30.44 19.65
N LEU A 6 9.28 29.38 19.46
CA LEU A 6 8.79 28.03 19.19
C LEU A 6 7.82 27.58 20.31
N PRO A 7 6.69 26.93 19.99
CA PRO A 7 5.89 26.23 20.99
C PRO A 7 6.66 25.00 21.50
N ASP A 8 6.88 24.94 22.80
CA ASP A 8 7.55 23.82 23.47
C ASP A 8 6.60 22.63 23.59
N PHE A 9 6.91 21.55 22.88
CA PHE A 9 6.14 20.30 22.88
C PHE A 9 7.03 19.06 23.04
N PHE A 10 8.35 19.24 23.22
CA PHE A 10 9.35 18.17 23.09
C PHE A 10 10.45 18.20 24.15
N THR A 11 10.12 18.50 25.41
CA THR A 11 11.02 18.20 26.54
C THR A 11 10.33 17.46 27.69
N THR A 12 10.46 16.13 27.70
CA THR A 12 10.83 15.26 28.86
C THR A 12 10.22 13.84 28.83
N LYS A 13 10.80 12.94 28.04
CA LYS A 13 11.18 11.54 28.42
C LYS A 13 11.70 10.75 27.21
N GLY A 14 12.82 10.05 27.40
CA GLY A 14 13.38 9.09 26.43
C GLY A 14 14.41 9.68 25.44
N PRO A 15 15.53 8.97 25.17
CA PRO A 15 16.51 9.42 24.19
C PRO A 15 16.06 9.11 22.76
N ILE A 16 15.82 10.15 21.96
CA ILE A 16 15.58 10.02 20.51
C ILE A 16 16.83 10.50 19.78
N HIS A 17 17.51 9.58 19.08
CA HIS A 17 18.48 9.89 18.02
C HIS A 17 17.87 9.42 16.69
N THR A 18 16.97 10.20 16.09
CA THR A 18 17.20 11.31 15.14
C THR A 18 17.52 10.86 13.71
N ASN A 19 16.52 11.00 12.82
CA ASN A 19 16.57 11.97 11.72
C ASN A 19 15.20 12.07 11.03
N VAL A 20 14.51 13.20 11.23
CA VAL A 20 13.29 13.57 10.51
C VAL A 20 13.60 14.77 9.64
N THR A 21 13.41 14.63 8.32
CA THR A 21 13.74 15.68 7.36
C THR A 21 12.46 16.30 6.79
N PRO A 22 12.28 17.64 6.86
CA PRO A 22 11.17 18.31 6.19
C PRO A 22 11.41 18.37 4.67
N LEU A 23 10.45 17.84 3.90
CA LEU A 23 10.39 17.96 2.45
C LEU A 23 9.31 18.98 2.08
N LYS A 24 9.71 20.10 1.48
CA LYS A 24 8.78 21.13 1.01
C LYS A 24 8.41 20.88 -0.44
N PHE A 25 7.11 20.72 -0.71
CA PHE A 25 6.54 20.62 -2.05
C PHE A 25 5.39 21.63 -2.18
N GLY A 26 5.58 22.65 -3.02
CA GLY A 26 4.67 23.79 -3.09
C GLY A 26 4.56 24.51 -1.74
N ASN A 27 3.33 24.79 -1.29
CA ASN A 27 3.06 25.36 0.02
C ASN A 27 3.01 24.32 1.17
N SER A 28 3.14 23.02 0.86
CA SER A 28 3.00 21.94 1.84
C SER A 28 4.37 21.44 2.32
N THR A 29 4.46 21.06 3.61
CA THR A 29 5.66 20.46 4.21
C THR A 29 5.34 19.05 4.68
N TYR A 30 6.03 18.07 4.10
CA TYR A 30 5.97 16.66 4.46
C TYR A 30 7.15 16.29 5.36
N TRP A 31 7.04 15.20 6.12
CA TRP A 31 8.04 14.77 7.07
C TRP A 31 8.42 13.32 6.81
N MET A 32 9.71 13.08 6.57
CA MET A 32 10.25 11.74 6.32
C MET A 32 11.23 11.37 7.43
N ALA A 33 10.93 10.28 8.16
CA ALA A 33 11.86 9.68 9.12
C ALA A 33 12.77 8.68 8.40
N THR A 34 14.07 8.69 8.71
CA THR A 34 15.04 7.72 8.16
C THR A 34 15.70 6.93 9.29
N ILE A 35 15.62 5.61 9.23
CA ILE A 35 16.29 4.71 10.18
C ILE A 35 17.72 4.44 9.68
N THR A 36 18.73 4.82 10.47
CA THR A 36 20.12 4.37 10.25
C THR A 36 20.35 3.00 10.89
N ALA A 37 20.97 2.08 10.15
CA ALA A 37 21.16 0.70 10.56
C ALA A 37 22.60 0.38 11.02
N ASP A 38 22.70 -0.33 12.15
CA ASP A 38 23.74 -1.28 12.63
C ASP A 38 23.53 -1.45 14.16
N ALA A 39 23.98 -2.48 14.90
CA ALA A 39 24.34 -3.90 14.68
C ALA A 39 24.74 -4.50 16.07
N PRO A 40 24.88 -5.83 16.30
CA PRO A 40 24.49 -7.03 15.56
C PRO A 40 23.53 -7.96 16.36
N ALA A 41 23.32 -9.21 15.90
CA ALA A 41 22.29 -10.13 16.40
C ALA A 41 22.50 -10.72 17.81
N SER A 42 21.39 -11.01 18.52
CA SER A 42 21.33 -11.95 19.64
C SER A 42 20.42 -13.13 19.30
N SER A 43 20.71 -14.31 19.85
CA SER A 43 20.09 -15.57 19.46
C SER A 43 18.75 -15.82 20.17
N GLN A 44 17.64 -15.67 19.46
CA GLN A 44 16.35 -16.27 19.81
C GLN A 44 15.89 -17.21 18.69
N LYS A 45 15.17 -18.27 19.05
CA LYS A 45 14.60 -19.24 18.09
C LYS A 45 13.62 -18.50 17.16
N PRO A 46 13.47 -18.93 15.89
CA PRO A 46 12.61 -18.23 14.94
C PRO A 46 11.13 -18.35 15.33
N SER A 47 10.63 -17.37 16.07
CA SER A 47 9.21 -17.03 16.05
C SER A 47 8.88 -16.50 14.65
N LEU A 48 7.77 -16.97 14.08
CA LEU A 48 7.20 -16.34 12.89
C LEU A 48 7.03 -14.84 13.15
N LYS A 49 7.40 -14.01 12.16
CA LYS A 49 7.23 -12.56 12.27
C LYS A 49 5.75 -12.20 12.47
N PRO A 50 5.43 -11.06 13.09
CA PRO A 50 4.08 -10.53 13.08
C PRO A 50 3.54 -10.45 11.65
N TYR A 51 2.27 -10.83 11.45
CA TYR A 51 1.55 -10.53 10.23
C TYR A 51 1.31 -9.02 10.17
N GLU A 52 2.14 -8.33 9.40
CA GLU A 52 1.90 -6.94 8.97
C GLU A 52 1.10 -6.98 7.66
N ASP A 53 0.09 -6.11 7.54
CA ASP A 53 -0.69 -6.00 6.30
C ASP A 53 0.25 -5.65 5.13
N ASN A 54 0.49 -6.66 4.28
CA ASN A 54 1.09 -6.60 2.94
C ASN A 54 2.65 -6.55 2.81
N GLU A 55 3.47 -7.14 3.71
CA GLU A 55 4.95 -7.13 3.52
C GLU A 55 5.69 -8.44 3.20
N GLU A 56 5.10 -9.64 3.28
CA GLU A 56 5.79 -10.90 2.84
C GLU A 56 5.16 -11.55 1.60
N GLY A 57 5.12 -10.78 0.50
CA GLY A 57 5.03 -11.36 -0.84
C GLY A 57 6.37 -12.02 -1.22
N LEU A 58 6.36 -13.36 -1.37
CA LEU A 58 7.47 -14.10 -1.97
C LEU A 58 7.83 -13.52 -3.35
N ILE A 59 9.12 -13.50 -3.67
CA ILE A 59 9.58 -13.06 -5.00
C ILE A 59 9.21 -14.16 -5.99
N ASP A 60 8.09 -13.99 -6.68
CA ASP A 60 7.90 -14.69 -7.94
C ASP A 60 8.80 -14.02 -8.99
N CYS A 61 9.65 -14.82 -9.62
CA CYS A 61 10.55 -14.36 -10.67
C CYS A 61 9.83 -14.29 -12.03
N GLU A 62 8.71 -14.98 -12.19
CA GLU A 62 7.96 -15.05 -13.45
C GLU A 62 7.27 -13.71 -13.77
N ASP A 63 6.80 -12.97 -12.75
CA ASP A 63 6.19 -11.62 -12.89
C ASP A 63 7.16 -10.52 -13.40
N VAL A 64 8.46 -10.82 -13.58
CA VAL A 64 9.45 -9.86 -14.12
C VAL A 64 9.64 -10.01 -15.64
N GLU A 65 9.13 -11.09 -16.24
CA GLU A 65 9.13 -11.35 -17.69
C GLU A 65 7.75 -11.07 -18.30
N ASP A 66 7.40 -9.79 -18.49
CA ASP A 66 6.80 -9.30 -19.75
C ASP A 66 6.51 -7.77 -19.74
N THR A 67 6.30 -7.20 -20.92
CA THR A 67 5.93 -5.78 -21.19
C THR A 67 7.00 -4.70 -21.02
N TYR A 68 8.16 -4.85 -21.68
CA TYR A 68 9.01 -3.70 -22.03
C TYR A 68 9.61 -3.82 -23.44
N ASP A 69 9.55 -2.73 -24.22
CA ASP A 69 10.07 -2.71 -25.58
C ASP A 69 11.61 -2.64 -25.61
N ILE A 70 12.23 -3.48 -26.44
CA ILE A 70 13.62 -3.35 -26.85
C ILE A 70 13.65 -3.00 -28.34
N LEU A 71 14.11 -1.79 -28.66
CA LEU A 71 14.08 -1.24 -30.01
C LEU A 71 15.47 -1.35 -30.67
N LEU A 72 15.49 -1.77 -31.95
CA LEU A 72 16.69 -1.70 -32.78
C LEU A 72 16.92 -0.26 -33.25
N THR A 73 18.06 0.31 -32.90
CA THR A 73 18.44 1.68 -33.29
C THR A 73 18.97 1.74 -34.71
N LYS A 74 18.97 2.95 -35.30
CA LYS A 74 19.59 3.23 -36.61
C LYS A 74 21.09 2.90 -36.69
N SER A 75 21.76 2.68 -35.55
CA SER A 75 23.17 2.27 -35.48
C SER A 75 23.35 0.74 -35.31
N GLY A 76 22.30 -0.06 -35.49
CA GLY A 76 22.35 -1.51 -35.34
C GLY A 76 22.57 -1.99 -33.90
N LYS A 77 22.21 -1.19 -32.90
CA LYS A 77 22.27 -1.56 -31.47
C LYS A 77 20.87 -1.74 -30.91
N PHE A 78 20.70 -2.56 -29.90
CA PHE A 78 19.44 -2.71 -29.17
C PHE A 78 19.38 -1.69 -28.04
N MET A 79 18.20 -1.14 -27.76
CA MET A 79 18.01 -0.14 -26.70
C MET A 79 16.64 -0.27 -26.03
N THR A 80 16.61 -0.10 -24.70
CA THR A 80 15.37 0.17 -23.95
C THR A 80 15.53 1.41 -23.08
N SER A 81 14.41 2.05 -22.76
CA SER A 81 14.30 3.32 -22.03
C SER A 81 13.14 3.18 -21.04
N PHE A 82 13.38 3.43 -19.76
CA PHE A 82 12.35 3.29 -18.74
C PHE A 82 12.55 4.27 -17.58
N TYR A 83 11.43 4.74 -17.04
CA TYR A 83 11.38 5.57 -15.84
C TYR A 83 11.88 4.81 -14.60
N VAL A 84 12.59 5.53 -13.72
CA VAL A 84 12.93 5.08 -12.36
C VAL A 84 12.84 6.30 -11.42
N PRO A 85 12.20 6.19 -10.24
CA PRO A 85 12.09 7.29 -9.30
C PRO A 85 13.45 7.90 -8.94
N SER A 86 13.51 9.24 -8.90
CA SER A 86 14.78 9.97 -8.68
C SER A 86 15.50 9.57 -7.38
N SER A 87 14.72 9.24 -6.34
CA SER A 87 15.21 8.74 -5.05
C SER A 87 15.91 7.36 -5.13
N LEU A 88 15.63 6.58 -6.18
CA LEU A 88 16.17 5.22 -6.37
C LEU A 88 17.38 5.15 -7.31
N LEU A 89 17.61 6.17 -8.15
CA LEU A 89 18.74 6.22 -9.11
C LEU A 89 20.10 5.99 -8.43
N ALA A 90 20.28 6.52 -7.20
CA ALA A 90 21.50 6.36 -6.42
C ALA A 90 21.84 4.87 -6.12
N TYR A 91 20.83 3.99 -5.98
CA TYR A 91 21.03 2.55 -5.72
C TYR A 91 21.41 1.76 -6.98
N ILE A 92 21.18 2.32 -8.18
CA ILE A 92 21.69 1.79 -9.45
C ILE A 92 23.16 2.21 -9.62
N ILE A 93 23.46 3.48 -9.36
CA ILE A 93 24.81 4.06 -9.49
C ILE A 93 25.79 3.43 -8.50
N GLY A 94 25.44 3.42 -7.21
CA GLY A 94 26.28 2.95 -6.11
C GLY A 94 27.48 3.86 -5.80
N PRO A 95 28.19 3.62 -4.68
CA PRO A 95 29.32 4.45 -4.26
C PRO A 95 30.39 4.59 -5.36
N LYS A 96 30.78 5.82 -5.71
CA LYS A 96 31.75 6.14 -6.79
C LYS A 96 31.38 5.53 -8.17
N GLY A 97 30.09 5.24 -8.41
CA GLY A 97 29.59 4.59 -9.62
C GLY A 97 30.00 3.12 -9.76
N SER A 98 30.45 2.48 -8.67
CA SER A 98 30.97 1.10 -8.68
C SER A 98 29.94 0.08 -9.19
N LYS A 99 28.69 0.21 -8.74
CA LYS A 99 27.62 -0.74 -9.08
C LYS A 99 27.17 -0.58 -10.54
N LEU A 100 26.99 0.64 -11.03
CA LEU A 100 26.73 0.92 -12.45
C LEU A 100 27.87 0.40 -13.34
N LYS A 101 29.13 0.59 -12.95
CA LYS A 101 30.28 0.02 -13.67
C LYS A 101 30.27 -1.51 -13.68
N SER A 102 29.85 -2.15 -12.59
CA SER A 102 29.70 -3.61 -12.50
C SER A 102 28.57 -4.11 -13.39
N LEU A 103 27.38 -3.47 -13.33
CA LEU A 103 26.23 -3.81 -14.18
C LEU A 103 26.63 -3.78 -15.64
N GLN A 104 27.12 -2.63 -16.13
CA GLN A 104 27.54 -2.46 -17.54
C GLN A 104 28.55 -3.50 -18.00
N ARG A 105 29.50 -3.89 -17.14
CA ARG A 105 30.54 -4.89 -17.45
C ARG A 105 29.97 -6.31 -17.47
N ASN A 106 29.10 -6.65 -16.52
CA ASN A 106 28.51 -7.98 -16.41
C ASN A 106 27.49 -8.27 -17.52
N THR A 107 26.79 -7.24 -18.01
CA THR A 107 25.76 -7.37 -19.06
C THR A 107 26.28 -7.02 -20.45
N ASN A 108 27.48 -6.45 -20.57
CA ASN A 108 28.01 -5.87 -21.81
C ASN A 108 27.05 -4.84 -22.45
N THR A 109 26.62 -3.87 -21.65
CA THR A 109 25.71 -2.78 -22.07
C THR A 109 26.21 -1.42 -21.60
N LEU A 110 25.95 -0.38 -22.38
CA LEU A 110 26.02 1.01 -21.93
C LEU A 110 24.73 1.37 -21.19
N ILE A 111 24.82 1.85 -19.95
CA ILE A 111 23.68 2.24 -19.11
C ILE A 111 23.84 3.73 -18.78
N LYS A 112 22.97 4.56 -19.34
CA LYS A 112 22.89 5.99 -19.03
C LYS A 112 21.80 6.20 -17.98
N VAL A 113 22.20 6.69 -16.81
CA VAL A 113 21.31 7.08 -15.71
C VAL A 113 21.21 8.61 -15.72
N PRO A 114 20.00 9.21 -15.62
CA PRO A 114 19.84 10.65 -15.43
C PRO A 114 20.59 11.16 -14.20
N ARG A 115 20.94 12.45 -14.17
CA ARG A 115 21.46 13.05 -12.94
C ARG A 115 20.35 13.18 -11.90
N VAL A 116 20.74 13.24 -10.63
CA VAL A 116 19.80 13.56 -9.54
C VAL A 116 19.18 14.93 -9.81
N ASN A 117 17.85 15.01 -9.78
CA ASN A 117 17.03 16.17 -10.15
C ASN A 117 16.97 16.53 -11.66
N GLU A 118 17.49 15.68 -12.55
CA GLU A 118 17.29 15.81 -14.00
C GLU A 118 16.16 14.87 -14.44
N LYS A 119 15.16 15.39 -15.17
CA LYS A 119 14.08 14.55 -15.71
C LYS A 119 14.60 13.68 -16.86
N GLY A 120 14.33 12.38 -16.80
CA GLY A 120 14.56 11.46 -17.90
C GLY A 120 14.56 9.99 -17.48
N ASP A 121 14.63 9.12 -18.49
CA ASP A 121 14.67 7.67 -18.32
C ASP A 121 16.09 7.15 -18.06
N VAL A 122 16.16 5.99 -17.38
CA VAL A 122 17.32 5.10 -17.47
C VAL A 122 17.33 4.45 -18.86
N LYS A 123 18.42 4.64 -19.60
CA LYS A 123 18.59 4.13 -20.96
C LYS A 123 19.67 3.06 -21.00
N VAL A 124 19.30 1.88 -21.47
CA VAL A 124 20.19 0.73 -21.63
C VAL A 124 20.40 0.50 -23.12
N THR A 125 21.65 0.36 -23.56
CA THR A 125 22.01 0.11 -24.96
C THR A 125 23.03 -1.03 -25.03
N GLY A 126 22.83 -1.98 -25.95
CA GLY A 126 23.69 -3.16 -26.07
C GLY A 126 23.73 -3.72 -27.49
N ASP A 127 24.62 -4.69 -27.68
CA ASP A 127 24.87 -5.32 -28.99
C ASP A 127 23.87 -6.43 -29.30
N THR A 128 23.15 -6.93 -28.30
CA THR A 128 22.14 -7.97 -28.43
C THR A 128 20.92 -7.62 -27.57
N GLU A 129 19.74 -8.07 -27.99
CA GLU A 129 18.51 -7.95 -27.20
C GLU A 129 18.66 -8.58 -25.81
N ARG A 130 19.26 -9.77 -25.73
CA ARG A 130 19.53 -10.49 -24.49
C ARG A 130 20.40 -9.71 -23.49
N SER A 131 21.41 -8.97 -23.96
CA SER A 131 22.23 -8.13 -23.08
C SER A 131 21.45 -6.94 -22.50
N VAL A 132 20.59 -6.32 -23.33
CA VAL A 132 19.71 -5.23 -22.90
C VAL A 132 18.64 -5.72 -21.90
N ALA A 133 18.00 -6.85 -22.18
CA ALA A 133 17.05 -7.50 -21.28
C ALA A 133 17.70 -7.84 -19.93
N SER A 134 18.86 -8.50 -19.92
CA SER A 134 19.56 -8.85 -18.66
C SER A 134 19.90 -7.62 -17.81
N ALA A 135 20.33 -6.52 -18.43
CA ALA A 135 20.57 -5.25 -17.75
C ALA A 135 19.27 -4.61 -17.22
N ARG A 136 18.18 -4.63 -18.00
CA ARG A 136 16.85 -4.19 -17.55
C ARG A 136 16.38 -4.97 -16.33
N THR A 137 16.43 -6.30 -16.36
CA THR A 137 16.01 -7.16 -15.25
C THR A 137 16.85 -6.89 -13.99
N GLN A 138 18.19 -6.83 -14.12
CA GLN A 138 19.06 -6.51 -12.97
C GLN A 138 18.77 -5.13 -12.36
N ILE A 139 18.49 -4.10 -13.17
CA ILE A 139 18.08 -2.78 -12.67
C ILE A 139 16.71 -2.85 -11.99
N SER A 140 15.75 -3.59 -12.56
CA SER A 140 14.41 -3.78 -12.00
C SER A 140 14.47 -4.37 -10.60
N LEU A 141 15.22 -5.47 -10.42
CA LEU A 141 15.43 -6.12 -9.12
C LEU A 141 16.04 -5.17 -8.08
N ILE A 142 16.97 -4.30 -8.49
CA ILE A 142 17.58 -3.29 -7.60
C ILE A 142 16.55 -2.25 -7.14
N VAL A 143 15.70 -1.78 -8.06
CA VAL A 143 14.63 -0.81 -7.79
C VAL A 143 13.58 -1.43 -6.86
N MET A 144 13.10 -2.64 -7.20
CA MET A 144 12.13 -3.42 -6.43
C MET A 144 12.61 -3.65 -4.99
N GLN A 145 13.79 -4.27 -4.79
CA GLN A 145 14.37 -4.53 -3.45
C GLN A 145 14.56 -3.29 -2.56
N ARG A 146 14.54 -2.08 -3.15
CA ARG A 146 14.63 -0.81 -2.43
C ARG A 146 13.25 -0.22 -2.16
N LYS A 147 12.34 -0.33 -3.13
CA LYS A 147 10.94 0.09 -3.01
C LYS A 147 10.19 -0.71 -1.94
N ASP A 148 10.52 -1.99 -1.77
CA ASP A 148 9.96 -2.87 -0.73
C ASP A 148 10.24 -2.40 0.70
N LYS A 149 11.31 -1.63 0.90
CA LYS A 149 11.70 -1.12 2.22
C LYS A 149 11.11 0.25 2.51
N VAL A 150 10.21 0.73 1.64
CA VAL A 150 9.52 2.00 1.78
C VAL A 150 8.03 1.68 2.00
N PRO A 151 7.47 2.01 3.17
CA PRO A 151 6.07 1.78 3.46
C PRO A 151 5.15 2.36 2.38
N PHE A 152 4.06 1.66 2.09
CA PHE A 152 3.08 2.14 1.11
C PHE A 152 2.54 3.52 1.51
N SER A 153 2.47 4.42 0.52
CA SER A 153 2.05 5.81 0.67
C SER A 153 0.60 6.04 0.22
N HIS A 154 0.09 5.17 -0.65
CA HIS A 154 -1.26 5.24 -1.20
C HIS A 154 -1.92 3.86 -1.21
N PHE A 155 -3.23 3.81 -1.40
CA PHE A 155 -3.98 2.57 -1.60
C PHE A 155 -5.28 2.86 -2.36
N VAL A 156 -5.79 1.87 -3.09
CA VAL A 156 -7.12 1.94 -3.69
C VAL A 156 -8.14 1.37 -2.71
N SER A 157 -9.27 2.06 -2.55
CA SER A 157 -10.31 1.69 -1.59
C SER A 157 -11.74 1.99 -2.04
N ILE A 158 -12.69 1.29 -1.44
CA ILE A 158 -14.12 1.59 -1.50
C ILE A 158 -14.59 1.97 -0.08
N PRO A 159 -15.13 3.19 0.14
CA PRO A 159 -15.67 3.57 1.44
C PRO A 159 -16.88 2.72 1.83
N VAL A 160 -16.93 2.25 3.08
CA VAL A 160 -18.11 1.59 3.68
C VAL A 160 -18.50 2.26 5.00
N ASN A 161 -18.28 3.58 5.07
CA ASN A 161 -18.50 4.44 6.22
C ASN A 161 -19.85 5.19 6.12
N SER A 162 -20.94 4.48 5.81
CA SER A 162 -22.29 5.07 5.90
C SER A 162 -22.67 5.34 7.37
N GLU A 163 -23.51 6.34 7.65
CA GLU A 163 -23.89 6.68 9.04
C GLU A 163 -24.51 5.50 9.80
N GLY A 164 -25.24 4.62 9.11
CA GLY A 164 -25.76 3.37 9.69
C GLY A 164 -24.65 2.41 10.12
N ILE A 165 -23.62 2.22 9.28
CA ILE A 165 -22.45 1.39 9.61
C ILE A 165 -21.64 2.03 10.73
N LYS A 166 -21.43 3.35 10.73
CA LYS A 166 -20.74 4.06 11.83
C LYS A 166 -21.45 3.85 13.16
N ALA A 167 -22.79 3.99 13.19
CA ALA A 167 -23.58 3.81 14.40
C ALA A 167 -23.45 2.38 14.95
N LYS A 168 -23.59 1.36 14.11
CA LYS A 168 -23.42 -0.05 14.53
C LYS A 168 -21.99 -0.42 14.88
N PHE A 169 -21.00 0.16 14.21
CA PHE A 169 -19.60 -0.01 14.59
C PHE A 169 -19.31 0.61 15.97
N MET A 170 -19.89 1.76 16.30
CA MET A 170 -19.80 2.35 17.64
C MET A 170 -20.52 1.50 18.69
N GLU A 171 -21.73 0.99 18.41
CA GLU A 171 -22.42 0.03 19.31
C GLU A 171 -21.55 -1.21 19.60
N PHE A 172 -20.93 -1.79 18.56
CA PHE A 172 -20.00 -2.91 18.65
C PHE A 172 -18.76 -2.59 19.50
N LYS A 173 -18.12 -1.44 19.23
CA LYS A 173 -16.95 -0.95 19.99
C LYS A 173 -17.29 -0.75 21.46
N ASP A 174 -18.35 -0.01 21.75
CA ASP A 174 -18.76 0.36 23.12
C ASP A 174 -19.17 -0.88 23.93
N ASP A 175 -19.77 -1.89 23.29
CA ASP A 175 -20.18 -3.13 23.95
C ASP A 175 -18.99 -4.05 24.26
N ILE A 176 -17.95 -4.09 23.42
CA ILE A 176 -16.69 -4.80 23.72
C ILE A 176 -15.90 -4.07 24.82
N LEU A 177 -15.85 -2.74 24.80
CA LEU A 177 -15.08 -1.95 25.79
C LEU A 177 -15.69 -1.96 27.20
N ARG A 178 -16.89 -2.52 27.41
CA ARG A 178 -17.48 -2.73 28.76
C ARG A 178 -16.76 -3.79 29.57
N ASP A 179 -16.29 -4.85 28.91
CA ASP A 179 -15.56 -5.97 29.50
C ASP A 179 -14.50 -6.43 28.49
N PRO A 180 -13.42 -5.65 28.29
CA PRO A 180 -12.51 -5.83 27.17
C PRO A 180 -11.67 -7.11 27.32
N PRO A 181 -11.69 -8.02 26.34
CA PRO A 181 -10.81 -9.18 26.31
C PRO A 181 -9.32 -8.81 26.30
N ARG A 182 -8.46 -9.80 26.56
CA ARG A 182 -7.00 -9.61 26.59
C ARG A 182 -6.51 -8.89 25.32
N GLY A 183 -5.73 -7.83 25.51
CA GLY A 183 -5.15 -7.04 24.42
C GLY A 183 -6.12 -6.05 23.76
N VAL A 184 -7.41 -6.03 24.11
CA VAL A 184 -8.34 -5.03 23.59
C VAL A 184 -8.20 -3.71 24.34
N THR A 185 -7.97 -2.64 23.59
CA THR A 185 -7.98 -1.25 24.08
C THR A 185 -8.71 -0.36 23.08
N GLU A 186 -9.05 0.88 23.44
CA GLU A 186 -9.81 1.76 22.55
C GLU A 186 -9.06 2.08 21.24
N SER A 187 -7.73 2.21 21.30
CA SER A 187 -6.88 2.63 20.17
C SER A 187 -6.85 1.65 19.00
N ILE A 188 -7.04 0.35 19.27
CA ILE A 188 -6.96 -0.66 18.22
C ILE A 188 -8.21 -0.69 17.33
N PHE A 189 -9.29 0.01 17.70
CA PHE A 189 -10.48 0.13 16.86
C PHE A 189 -10.25 1.14 15.72
N GLN A 190 -10.71 0.80 14.52
CA GLN A 190 -10.69 1.71 13.38
C GLN A 190 -11.48 2.99 13.66
N THR A 191 -11.06 4.12 13.09
CA THR A 191 -11.86 5.36 13.14
C THR A 191 -13.13 5.16 12.29
N PRO A 192 -14.35 5.50 12.76
CA PRO A 192 -15.59 5.24 11.99
C PRO A 192 -15.60 5.90 10.60
N ASN A 193 -15.05 7.11 10.49
CA ASN A 193 -14.90 7.81 9.21
C ASN A 193 -13.86 7.18 8.26
N LYS A 194 -13.04 6.23 8.71
CA LYS A 194 -12.03 5.51 7.93
C LYS A 194 -12.43 4.08 7.53
N LEU A 195 -13.65 3.63 7.83
CA LEU A 195 -14.13 2.30 7.44
C LEU A 195 -14.19 2.17 5.91
N HIS A 196 -13.42 1.24 5.34
CA HIS A 196 -13.27 1.03 3.90
C HIS A 196 -12.89 -0.42 3.58
N LEU A 197 -13.05 -0.79 2.31
CA LEU A 197 -12.45 -2.00 1.74
C LEU A 197 -11.15 -1.62 1.05
N THR A 198 -10.03 -2.23 1.43
CA THR A 198 -8.74 -2.04 0.74
C THR A 198 -8.67 -2.98 -0.46
N ILE A 199 -8.32 -2.46 -1.64
CA ILE A 199 -8.18 -3.26 -2.87
C ILE A 199 -6.71 -3.54 -3.18
N CYS A 200 -5.86 -2.51 -3.19
CA CYS A 200 -4.42 -2.66 -3.37
C CYS A 200 -3.66 -1.53 -2.67
N THR A 201 -2.47 -1.83 -2.16
CA THR A 201 -1.54 -0.86 -1.56
C THR A 201 -0.42 -0.48 -2.54
N LEU A 202 -0.03 0.79 -2.54
CA LEU A 202 0.89 1.38 -3.49
C LEU A 202 1.99 2.19 -2.79
N THR A 203 3.24 1.86 -3.07
CA THR A 203 4.39 2.73 -2.73
C THR A 203 4.61 3.67 -3.91
N LEU A 204 4.12 4.89 -3.83
CA LEU A 204 4.33 5.94 -4.85
C LEU A 204 5.34 6.95 -4.30
N LEU A 205 6.45 7.15 -5.02
CA LEU A 205 7.64 7.88 -4.56
C LEU A 205 7.75 9.32 -5.09
N ASP A 206 7.07 9.65 -6.18
CA ASP A 206 6.96 11.01 -6.72
C ASP A 206 5.68 11.23 -7.56
N GLU A 207 5.51 12.46 -8.05
CA GLU A 207 4.36 12.89 -8.86
C GLU A 207 4.20 12.11 -10.18
N GLU A 208 5.25 11.51 -10.72
CA GLU A 208 5.18 10.72 -11.96
C GLU A 208 4.55 9.35 -11.69
N GLU A 209 4.93 8.68 -10.60
CA GLU A 209 4.24 7.46 -10.13
C GLU A 209 2.80 7.74 -9.69
N ILE A 210 2.53 8.89 -9.05
CA ILE A 210 1.16 9.32 -8.71
C ILE A 210 0.33 9.55 -9.98
N THR A 211 0.88 10.24 -10.98
CA THR A 211 0.18 10.48 -12.26
C THR A 211 -0.08 9.18 -13.01
N ALA A 212 0.89 8.26 -13.04
CA ALA A 212 0.72 6.93 -13.59
C ALA A 212 -0.38 6.14 -12.86
N ALA A 213 -0.36 6.12 -11.53
CA ALA A 213 -1.35 5.43 -10.71
C ALA A 213 -2.79 5.95 -10.97
N LYS A 214 -3.00 7.26 -11.10
CA LYS A 214 -4.30 7.83 -11.48
C LYS A 214 -4.76 7.32 -12.85
N LYS A 215 -3.86 7.33 -13.85
CA LYS A 215 -4.15 6.87 -15.21
C LYS A 215 -4.52 5.38 -15.26
N ILE A 216 -3.83 4.55 -14.48
CA ILE A 216 -4.08 3.10 -14.40
C ILE A 216 -5.49 2.82 -13.87
N LEU A 217 -5.89 3.47 -12.76
CA LEU A 217 -7.24 3.32 -12.20
C LEU A 217 -8.32 3.85 -13.16
N GLN A 218 -8.08 5.00 -13.80
CA GLN A 218 -8.98 5.56 -14.81
C GLN A 218 -9.17 4.63 -16.02
N ASN A 219 -8.09 3.99 -16.48
CA ASN A 219 -8.14 3.02 -17.58
C ASN A 219 -8.95 1.79 -17.16
N CYS A 220 -8.68 1.19 -15.99
CA CYS A 220 -9.46 0.06 -15.47
C CYS A 220 -10.95 0.40 -15.36
N TYR A 221 -11.28 1.61 -14.89
CA TYR A 221 -12.65 2.09 -14.81
C TYR A 221 -13.34 2.18 -16.17
N ASN A 222 -12.69 2.83 -17.15
CA ASN A 222 -13.21 2.99 -18.52
C ASN A 222 -13.31 1.66 -19.28
N GLU A 223 -12.38 0.74 -19.06
CA GLU A 223 -12.26 -0.50 -19.84
C GLU A 223 -13.03 -1.67 -19.22
N VAL A 224 -13.25 -1.67 -17.90
CA VAL A 224 -13.83 -2.79 -17.15
C VAL A 224 -15.04 -2.35 -16.33
N ILE A 225 -14.86 -1.44 -15.37
CA ILE A 225 -15.86 -1.18 -14.30
C ILE A 225 -17.18 -0.67 -14.88
N THR A 226 -17.12 0.29 -15.81
CA THR A 226 -18.29 0.85 -16.53
C THR A 226 -19.05 -0.16 -17.40
N LYS A 227 -18.51 -1.37 -17.62
CA LYS A 227 -19.16 -2.48 -18.35
C LYS A 227 -19.74 -3.53 -17.41
N LEU A 228 -19.11 -3.77 -16.25
CA LEU A 228 -19.59 -4.69 -15.22
C LEU A 228 -20.78 -4.12 -14.43
N LEU A 229 -20.72 -2.82 -14.14
CA LEU A 229 -21.72 -2.11 -13.36
C LEU A 229 -22.74 -1.42 -14.29
N GLN A 230 -23.99 -1.38 -13.83
CA GLN A 230 -25.13 -0.88 -14.60
C GLN A 230 -25.46 0.54 -14.17
N LYS A 231 -25.35 1.51 -15.07
CA LYS A 231 -25.50 2.96 -14.79
C LYS A 231 -26.77 3.38 -14.03
N ASN A 232 -27.84 2.59 -14.10
CA ASN A 232 -29.13 2.90 -13.47
C ASN A 232 -29.43 1.99 -12.26
N LYS A 233 -28.46 1.20 -11.77
CA LYS A 233 -28.64 0.29 -10.65
C LYS A 233 -27.80 0.75 -9.46
N THR A 234 -28.45 1.07 -8.35
CA THR A 234 -27.75 1.32 -7.08
C THR A 234 -27.23 0.01 -6.51
N TYR A 235 -25.91 -0.15 -6.53
CA TYR A 235 -25.21 -1.24 -5.88
C TYR A 235 -25.06 -0.93 -4.38
N ARG A 236 -25.28 -1.90 -3.49
CA ARG A 236 -25.10 -1.75 -2.03
C ARG A 236 -24.17 -2.84 -1.50
N ILE A 237 -23.15 -2.41 -0.75
CA ILE A 237 -22.25 -3.27 0.00
C ILE A 237 -22.81 -3.43 1.40
N ILE A 238 -22.93 -4.67 1.86
CA ILE A 238 -23.39 -5.05 3.19
C ILE A 238 -22.15 -5.49 3.98
N VAL A 239 -22.01 -4.98 5.21
CA VAL A 239 -20.97 -5.41 6.16
C VAL A 239 -21.67 -6.22 7.25
N GLU A 240 -21.41 -7.53 7.31
CA GLU A 240 -22.12 -8.44 8.20
C GLU A 240 -21.27 -9.61 8.66
N GLY A 241 -21.25 -9.82 9.98
CA GLY A 241 -20.41 -10.79 10.63
C GLY A 241 -18.94 -10.39 10.61
N ILE A 242 -18.16 -11.08 11.43
CA ILE A 242 -16.72 -10.82 11.57
C ILE A 242 -15.90 -12.09 11.33
N GLU A 243 -14.61 -11.89 11.08
CA GLU A 243 -13.59 -12.91 10.90
C GLU A 243 -12.20 -12.29 11.20
N ILE A 244 -11.16 -13.11 11.22
CA ILE A 244 -9.78 -12.74 11.57
C ILE A 244 -8.82 -13.12 10.44
N MET A 245 -7.65 -12.47 10.38
CA MET A 245 -6.67 -12.71 9.31
C MET A 245 -5.85 -14.01 9.50
N ASN A 246 -5.80 -14.54 10.72
CA ASN A 246 -5.03 -15.73 11.11
C ASN A 246 -5.96 -16.81 11.69
N ASP A 247 -5.48 -18.05 11.82
CA ASP A 247 -6.31 -19.19 12.26
C ASP A 247 -6.49 -19.31 13.79
N ASP A 248 -5.75 -18.53 14.58
CA ASP A 248 -5.76 -18.59 16.05
C ASP A 248 -6.56 -17.43 16.65
N PRO A 249 -7.79 -17.66 17.16
CA PRO A 249 -8.63 -16.60 17.72
C PRO A 249 -8.11 -16.06 19.05
N SER A 250 -7.19 -16.75 19.72
CA SER A 250 -6.59 -16.28 20.97
C SER A 250 -5.45 -15.28 20.74
N GLU A 251 -4.91 -15.21 19.52
CA GLU A 251 -3.66 -14.53 19.18
C GLU A 251 -3.78 -13.71 17.88
N VAL A 252 -4.75 -12.79 17.86
CA VAL A 252 -5.19 -12.02 16.69
C VAL A 252 -4.50 -10.66 16.58
N ASN A 253 -4.06 -10.31 15.37
CA ASN A 253 -3.63 -8.93 15.03
C ASN A 253 -4.75 -8.11 14.37
N VAL A 254 -5.56 -8.72 13.49
CA VAL A 254 -6.54 -8.03 12.65
C VAL A 254 -7.87 -8.75 12.69
N LEU A 255 -8.94 -8.02 13.04
CA LEU A 255 -10.33 -8.45 13.02
C LEU A 255 -11.11 -7.53 12.08
N TYR A 256 -11.86 -8.14 11.16
CA TYR A 256 -12.55 -7.43 10.09
C TYR A 256 -14.01 -7.88 9.94
N GLY A 257 -14.83 -6.99 9.39
CA GLY A 257 -16.18 -7.29 8.94
C GLY A 257 -16.14 -7.95 7.57
N LYS A 258 -16.86 -9.06 7.42
CA LYS A 258 -17.06 -9.71 6.12
C LYS A 258 -18.00 -8.86 5.27
N VAL A 259 -17.84 -8.92 3.95
CA VAL A 259 -18.63 -8.12 3.01
C VAL A 259 -19.27 -8.93 1.91
N HIS A 260 -20.49 -8.53 1.53
CA HIS A 260 -21.23 -9.07 0.41
C HIS A 260 -22.13 -7.98 -0.19
N MET A 261 -22.84 -8.28 -1.27
CA MET A 261 -23.88 -7.41 -1.84
C MET A 261 -25.25 -8.06 -1.73
N SER A 262 -26.32 -7.33 -2.04
CA SER A 262 -27.72 -7.78 -1.93
C SER A 262 -28.09 -9.10 -2.64
N ASN A 263 -27.20 -9.64 -3.48
CA ASN A 263 -27.28 -10.98 -4.05
C ASN A 263 -25.87 -11.46 -4.46
N GLU A 264 -25.75 -12.76 -4.70
CA GLU A 264 -24.50 -13.42 -5.10
C GLU A 264 -23.93 -12.87 -6.41
N ALA A 265 -24.77 -12.63 -7.42
CA ALA A 265 -24.32 -12.13 -8.73
C ALA A 265 -23.68 -10.73 -8.65
N ASP A 266 -24.20 -9.83 -7.82
CA ASP A 266 -23.58 -8.53 -7.56
C ASP A 266 -22.33 -8.67 -6.68
N THR A 267 -22.31 -9.61 -5.74
CA THR A 267 -21.12 -9.92 -4.91
C THR A 267 -19.95 -10.39 -5.77
N LEU A 268 -20.21 -11.26 -6.76
CA LEU A 268 -19.23 -11.69 -7.74
C LEU A 268 -18.71 -10.52 -8.60
N LYS A 269 -19.55 -9.54 -8.96
CA LYS A 269 -19.10 -8.33 -9.66
C LYS A 269 -18.22 -7.43 -8.81
N LEU A 270 -18.52 -7.29 -7.51
CA LEU A 270 -17.68 -6.51 -6.59
C LEU A 270 -16.28 -7.14 -6.49
N GLN A 271 -16.23 -8.47 -6.37
CA GLN A 271 -14.98 -9.23 -6.40
C GLN A 271 -14.24 -9.05 -7.73
N GLU A 272 -14.94 -9.16 -8.87
CA GLU A 272 -14.33 -8.94 -10.19
C GLU A 272 -13.80 -7.51 -10.34
N VAL A 273 -14.53 -6.49 -9.89
CA VAL A 273 -14.04 -5.09 -9.90
C VAL A 273 -12.75 -4.96 -9.07
N ALA A 274 -12.70 -5.55 -7.87
CA ALA A 274 -11.52 -5.50 -7.02
C ALA A 274 -10.31 -6.24 -7.63
N ASP A 275 -10.51 -7.48 -8.08
CA ASP A 275 -9.48 -8.31 -8.71
C ASP A 275 -8.93 -7.62 -9.98
N ARG A 276 -9.80 -7.02 -10.80
CA ARG A 276 -9.40 -6.32 -12.03
C ARG A 276 -8.64 -5.03 -11.77
N ILE A 277 -8.99 -4.27 -10.73
CA ILE A 277 -8.19 -3.11 -10.30
C ILE A 277 -6.80 -3.55 -9.85
N ALA A 278 -6.72 -4.60 -9.01
CA ALA A 278 -5.45 -5.13 -8.55
C ALA A 278 -4.57 -5.60 -9.73
N ASP A 279 -5.12 -6.37 -10.66
CA ASP A 279 -4.48 -6.80 -11.92
C ASP A 279 -3.87 -5.65 -12.73
N TYR A 280 -4.59 -4.53 -12.89
CA TYR A 280 -4.10 -3.36 -13.63
C TYR A 280 -2.87 -2.73 -12.93
N TYR A 281 -2.86 -2.73 -11.59
CA TYR A 281 -1.71 -2.26 -10.82
C TYR A 281 -0.54 -3.26 -10.78
N TYR A 282 -0.80 -4.56 -10.77
CA TYR A 282 0.23 -5.59 -10.87
C TYR A 282 0.93 -5.54 -12.23
N LYS A 283 0.16 -5.53 -13.32
CA LYS A 283 0.69 -5.46 -14.71
C LYS A 283 1.43 -4.15 -15.03
N SER A 284 1.23 -3.10 -14.24
CA SER A 284 1.99 -1.85 -14.37
C SER A 284 3.27 -1.79 -13.51
N GLY A 285 3.50 -2.77 -12.64
CA GLY A 285 4.61 -2.79 -11.70
C GLY A 285 4.52 -1.78 -10.55
N LEU A 286 3.37 -1.11 -10.35
CA LEU A 286 3.16 -0.18 -9.23
C LEU A 286 2.65 -0.87 -7.96
N ALA A 287 2.03 -2.05 -8.07
CA ALA A 287 1.69 -2.92 -6.95
C ALA A 287 2.34 -4.30 -7.12
N ARG A 288 2.41 -5.08 -6.02
CA ARG A 288 2.84 -6.48 -6.03
C ARG A 288 1.67 -7.43 -5.88
N ARG A 289 1.64 -8.46 -6.72
CA ARG A 289 0.74 -9.60 -6.54
C ARG A 289 1.19 -10.37 -5.30
N GLN A 290 0.28 -10.53 -4.34
CA GLN A 290 0.52 -11.29 -3.09
C GLN A 290 -0.40 -12.51 -2.99
N TYR A 291 -1.58 -12.41 -3.60
CA TYR A 291 -2.61 -13.44 -3.64
C TYR A 291 -3.26 -13.44 -5.03
N ASP A 292 -3.92 -14.53 -5.39
CA ASP A 292 -4.61 -14.63 -6.68
C ASP A 292 -5.84 -13.73 -6.80
N LYS A 293 -6.45 -13.38 -5.67
CA LYS A 293 -7.65 -12.53 -5.56
C LYS A 293 -7.55 -11.58 -4.38
N VAL A 294 -8.23 -10.45 -4.47
CA VAL A 294 -8.36 -9.47 -3.40
C VAL A 294 -9.26 -10.04 -2.31
N LYS A 295 -8.73 -10.24 -1.10
CA LYS A 295 -9.56 -10.58 0.07
C LYS A 295 -10.34 -9.33 0.50
N LEU A 296 -11.56 -9.15 -0.01
CA LEU A 296 -12.40 -7.99 0.35
C LEU A 296 -12.89 -8.09 1.80
N HIS A 297 -12.58 -7.08 2.60
CA HIS A 297 -12.93 -7.00 4.02
C HIS A 297 -12.96 -5.54 4.50
N ALA A 298 -13.65 -5.27 5.59
CA ALA A 298 -13.63 -3.96 6.27
C ALA A 298 -12.91 -4.09 7.62
N THR A 299 -11.69 -3.57 7.75
CA THR A 299 -10.91 -3.68 9.00
C THR A 299 -11.58 -2.90 10.14
N LEU A 300 -11.95 -3.63 11.21
CA LEU A 300 -12.64 -3.09 12.38
C LEU A 300 -11.69 -2.85 13.55
N MET A 301 -10.75 -3.79 13.76
CA MET A 301 -9.72 -3.71 14.79
C MET A 301 -8.38 -4.16 14.22
N ASN A 302 -7.30 -3.44 14.55
CA ASN A 302 -5.94 -3.78 14.14
C ASN A 302 -4.95 -3.39 15.25
N THR A 303 -4.10 -4.33 15.68
CA THR A 303 -3.09 -4.10 16.72
C THR A 303 -2.06 -3.03 16.33
N THR A 304 -1.86 -2.77 15.04
CA THR A 304 -0.96 -1.70 14.55
C THR A 304 -1.50 -0.28 14.79
N PHE A 305 -2.79 -0.12 15.13
CA PHE A 305 -3.36 1.17 15.53
C PHE A 305 -3.14 1.50 17.01
N ARG A 306 -2.59 0.55 17.79
CA ARG A 306 -2.32 0.72 19.22
C ARG A 306 -1.36 1.89 19.46
N ASN A 307 -1.62 2.70 20.50
CA ASN A 307 -0.70 3.79 20.82
C ASN A 307 0.66 3.24 21.28
N VAL A 308 1.71 4.04 21.10
CA VAL A 308 3.10 3.62 21.32
C VAL A 308 3.39 3.39 22.82
N GLU A 309 2.63 4.05 23.70
CA GLU A 309 2.73 3.93 25.16
C GLU A 309 2.07 2.65 25.71
N GLU A 310 1.18 2.02 24.94
CA GLU A 310 0.45 0.83 25.37
C GLU A 310 1.28 -0.46 25.16
N LYS A 311 1.00 -1.47 25.98
CA LYS A 311 1.64 -2.78 25.87
C LYS A 311 1.34 -3.40 24.51
N GLN A 312 2.40 -3.66 23.74
CA GLN A 312 2.32 -4.32 22.45
C GLN A 312 2.02 -5.81 22.65
N GLU A 313 0.76 -6.19 22.46
CA GLU A 313 0.30 -7.58 22.49
C GLU A 313 -0.85 -7.81 21.51
N LYS A 314 -1.10 -9.09 21.20
CA LYS A 314 -2.22 -9.53 20.37
C LYS A 314 -3.52 -9.57 21.15
N ILE A 315 -4.61 -9.65 20.41
CA ILE A 315 -5.99 -9.68 20.90
C ILE A 315 -6.43 -11.14 21.08
N ASP A 316 -7.06 -11.45 22.21
CA ASP A 316 -7.93 -12.62 22.31
C ASP A 316 -9.33 -12.24 21.81
N ALA A 317 -9.68 -12.73 20.62
CA ALA A 317 -10.94 -12.44 19.95
C ALA A 317 -11.94 -13.60 20.06
N SER A 318 -11.66 -14.63 20.86
CA SER A 318 -12.47 -15.87 20.92
C SER A 318 -13.96 -15.58 21.21
N ASP A 319 -14.24 -14.83 22.29
CA ASP A 319 -15.60 -14.47 22.66
C ASP A 319 -16.23 -13.42 21.72
N ILE A 320 -15.41 -12.54 21.14
CA ILE A 320 -15.84 -11.53 20.16
C ILE A 320 -16.36 -12.25 18.90
N LEU A 321 -15.59 -13.20 18.37
CA LEU A 321 -15.95 -14.00 17.20
C LEU A 321 -17.23 -14.79 17.43
N GLN A 322 -17.40 -15.40 18.60
CA GLN A 322 -18.65 -16.10 18.95
C GLN A 322 -19.85 -15.14 19.03
N LYS A 323 -19.70 -13.99 19.72
CA LYS A 323 -20.78 -13.04 19.98
C LYS A 323 -21.25 -12.28 18.73
N TYR A 324 -20.33 -11.95 17.82
CA TYR A 324 -20.60 -11.10 16.66
C TYR A 324 -20.47 -11.82 15.29
N ALA A 325 -20.40 -13.15 15.26
CA ALA A 325 -20.26 -13.98 14.05
C ALA A 325 -21.18 -13.59 12.88
N THR A 326 -22.39 -13.14 13.19
CA THR A 326 -23.46 -12.71 12.26
C THR A 326 -23.95 -11.28 12.56
N TYR A 327 -23.14 -10.43 13.19
CA TYR A 327 -23.55 -9.07 13.54
C TYR A 327 -23.68 -8.18 12.29
N HIS A 328 -24.86 -7.63 12.06
CA HIS A 328 -25.14 -6.78 10.90
C HIS A 328 -24.75 -5.33 11.19
N PHE A 329 -23.62 -4.88 10.63
CA PHE A 329 -23.18 -3.48 10.76
C PHE A 329 -24.02 -2.54 9.88
N GLY A 330 -24.52 -3.02 8.73
CA GLY A 330 -25.38 -2.22 7.87
C GLY A 330 -25.01 -2.33 6.39
N SER A 331 -25.48 -1.36 5.61
CA SER A 331 -25.10 -1.23 4.20
C SER A 331 -24.65 0.18 3.83
N SER A 332 -23.70 0.24 2.88
CA SER A 332 -23.25 1.45 2.20
C SER A 332 -23.61 1.37 0.72
N PRO A 333 -24.05 2.46 0.07
CA PRO A 333 -24.12 2.48 -1.38
C PRO A 333 -22.69 2.40 -1.95
N PHE A 334 -22.51 1.67 -3.05
CA PHE A 334 -21.23 1.62 -3.76
C PHE A 334 -21.20 2.75 -4.79
N GLU A 335 -20.77 3.92 -4.32
CA GLU A 335 -20.79 5.17 -5.11
C GLU A 335 -19.43 5.53 -5.67
N ASN A 336 -18.34 5.19 -4.96
CA ASN A 336 -17.01 5.75 -5.21
C ASN A 336 -15.89 4.70 -5.08
N ILE A 337 -14.89 4.84 -5.93
CA ILE A 337 -13.57 4.20 -5.78
C ILE A 337 -12.53 5.30 -5.59
N HIS A 338 -11.74 5.22 -4.51
CA HIS A 338 -10.75 6.22 -4.14
C HIS A 338 -9.34 5.67 -4.34
N LEU A 339 -8.47 6.43 -5.01
CA LEU A 339 -7.02 6.34 -4.80
C LEU A 339 -6.67 7.25 -3.63
N SER A 340 -6.54 6.67 -2.43
CA SER A 340 -6.37 7.38 -1.17
C SER A 340 -4.91 7.57 -0.79
N ILE A 341 -4.60 8.71 -0.15
CA ILE A 341 -3.28 9.01 0.42
C ILE A 341 -3.27 8.54 1.89
N ARG A 342 -2.30 7.71 2.29
CA ARG A 342 -2.20 7.16 3.66
C ARG A 342 -1.90 8.27 4.68
N PHE A 343 -2.41 8.10 5.91
CA PHE A 343 -2.21 9.01 7.06
C PHE A 343 -2.76 10.46 6.89
N THR A 344 -3.59 10.71 5.87
CA THR A 344 -4.23 12.01 5.60
C THR A 344 -5.66 12.11 6.15
N GLY A 345 -6.29 13.29 6.03
CA GLY A 345 -7.68 13.52 6.43
C GLY A 345 -7.92 13.29 7.92
N ARG A 346 -7.45 14.20 8.77
CA ARG A 346 -7.62 14.11 10.23
C ARG A 346 -9.11 14.18 10.58
N GLY A 347 -9.66 13.12 11.15
CA GLY A 347 -11.08 13.02 11.52
C GLY A 347 -12.01 12.56 10.40
N ASP A 348 -11.74 12.91 9.15
CA ASP A 348 -12.55 12.57 7.97
C ASP A 348 -12.08 11.29 7.25
N TYR A 349 -12.60 10.99 6.05
CA TYR A 349 -12.02 9.97 5.16
C TYR A 349 -10.59 10.36 4.72
N TYR A 350 -9.87 9.45 4.08
CA TYR A 350 -8.53 9.76 3.54
C TYR A 350 -8.62 10.77 2.39
N GLU A 351 -7.65 11.68 2.29
CA GLU A 351 -7.55 12.60 1.16
C GLU A 351 -7.36 11.79 -0.15
N PRO A 352 -8.17 12.04 -1.19
CA PRO A 352 -8.06 11.31 -2.44
C PRO A 352 -7.06 11.99 -3.38
N ALA A 353 -6.16 11.20 -3.95
CA ALA A 353 -5.41 11.59 -5.14
C ALA A 353 -6.30 11.50 -6.40
N LEU A 354 -7.29 10.60 -6.42
CA LEU A 354 -8.35 10.47 -7.42
C LEU A 354 -9.60 9.84 -6.77
N VAL A 355 -10.78 10.26 -7.20
CA VAL A 355 -12.07 9.61 -6.92
C VAL A 355 -12.73 9.30 -8.26
N LEU A 356 -13.38 8.15 -8.37
CA LEU A 356 -14.18 7.75 -9.53
C LEU A 356 -15.57 7.32 -9.07
N ASP A 357 -16.60 8.02 -9.57
CA ASP A 357 -18.01 7.73 -9.33
C ASP A 357 -18.49 6.50 -10.14
N ILE A 358 -19.35 5.67 -9.57
CA ILE A 358 -19.83 4.39 -10.15
C ILE A 358 -21.03 4.54 -11.10
#